data_AF-A0A7D9I6S1-F1
#
_entry.id   AF-A0A7D9I6S1-F1
#
_cell.length_a   1.000
_cell.length_b   1.000
_cell.length_c   1.000
_cell.angle_alpha   90.00
_cell.angle_beta   90.00
_cell.angle_gamma   90.00
#
_symmetry.space_group_name_H-M   'P 1'
#
loop_
_entity.id
_entity.type
_entity.pdbx_description
1 polymer ?
#
loop_
_entity_poly.entity_id
_entity_poly.type
_entity_poly.pdbx_seq_one_letter_code
_entity_poly.pdbx_strand_id
1 'polypeptide(L)' 'MWYEILPGFGIICGCVVASGLAIKTIDKLFHGKVRRYNVDALDTMLTRRDKRLTQSEYIQKGLDNLKTD' A
#
# COMPACT_ATOMS: atom_id res chain seq x y z
N MET A 1 -29.77 -8.99 27.05
CA MET A 1 -30.78 -9.46 26.07
C MET A 1 -30.71 -8.75 24.70
N TRP A 2 -30.12 -7.56 24.53
CA TRP A 2 -29.63 -7.12 23.20
C TRP A 2 -28.18 -6.67 23.22
N TYR A 3 -27.76 -5.98 24.29
CA TYR A 3 -26.36 -5.62 24.52
C TYR A 3 -25.41 -6.83 24.65
N GLU A 4 -25.92 -8.02 24.94
CA GLU A 4 -25.13 -9.25 25.03
C GLU A 4 -24.51 -9.67 23.68
N ILE A 5 -25.00 -9.13 22.56
CA ILE A 5 -24.37 -9.35 21.25
C ILE A 5 -23.13 -8.47 21.03
N LEU A 6 -23.02 -7.34 21.77
CA LEU A 6 -21.96 -6.37 21.58
C LEU A 6 -20.55 -6.92 21.85
N PRO A 7 -20.32 -7.78 22.88
CA PRO A 7 -19.02 -8.41 23.07
C PRO A 7 -18.62 -9.29 21.87
N GLY A 8 -19.53 -10.12 21.37
CA GLY A 8 -19.28 -10.97 20.21
C GLY A 8 -19.00 -10.17 18.94
N PHE A 9 -19.82 -9.15 18.69
CA PHE A 9 -19.61 -8.22 17.57
C PHE A 9 -18.29 -7.44 17.70
N GLY A 10 -17.95 -7.00 18.91
CA GLY A 10 -16.71 -6.30 19.22
C GLY A 10 -15.46 -7.14 18.91
N ILE A 11 -15.49 -8.45 19.20
CA ILE A 11 -14.41 -9.36 18.85
C ILE A 11 -14.26 -9.47 17.33
N ILE A 12 -15.38 -9.65 16.60
CA ILE A 12 -15.37 -9.74 15.14
C ILE A 12 -14.80 -8.46 14.51
N CYS A 13 -15.34 -7.30 14.89
CA CYS A 13 -14.84 -6.01 14.43
C CYS A 13 -13.38 -5.79 14.82
N GLY A 14 -12.99 -6.17 16.04
CA GLY A 14 -11.60 -6.09 16.51
C GLY A 14 -10.66 -6.87 15.62
N CYS A 15 -10.97 -8.13 15.30
CA CYS A 15 -10.17 -8.98 14.41
C CYS A 15 -10.07 -8.42 12.98
N VAL A 16 -11.18 -7.90 12.43
CA VAL A 16 -11.19 -7.32 11.08
C VAL A 16 -10.38 -6.02 11.03
N VAL A 17 -10.52 -5.15 12.02
CA VAL A 17 -9.76 -3.90 12.08
C VAL A 17 -8.29 -4.18 12.30
N ALA A 18 -7.94 -5.07 13.23
CA ALA A 18 -6.56 -5.45 13.50
C ALA A 18 -5.85 -6.01 12.27
N SER A 19 -6.50 -6.92 11.52
CA SER A 19 -5.94 -7.48 10.29
C SER A 19 -5.78 -6.43 9.19
N GLY A 20 -6.77 -5.55 9.00
CA GLY A 20 -6.68 -4.47 8.01
C GLY A 20 -5.56 -3.46 8.32
N LEU A 21 -5.39 -3.10 9.60
CA LEU A 21 -4.31 -2.22 10.04
C LEU A 21 -2.95 -2.91 9.89
N ALA A 22 -2.82 -4.17 10.28
CA ALA A 22 -1.58 -4.94 10.14
C ALA A 22 -1.11 -5.01 8.68
N ILE A 23 -2.01 -5.28 7.73
CA ILE A 23 -1.64 -5.33 6.31
C ILE A 23 -1.17 -3.95 5.82
N LYS A 24 -1.87 -2.88 6.19
CA LYS A 24 -1.49 -1.51 5.79
C LYS A 24 -0.15 -1.07 6.36
N THR A 25 0.14 -1.44 7.61
CA THR A 25 1.43 -1.09 8.25
C THR A 25 2.57 -1.88 7.63
N ILE A 26 2.38 -3.18 7.40
CA ILE A 26 3.36 -4.04 6.71
C ILE A 26 3.63 -3.52 5.31
N ASP A 27 2.60 -3.23 4.52
CA ASP A 27 2.75 -2.73 3.15
C ASP A 27 3.55 -1.42 3.12
N LYS A 28 3.22 -0.48 4.00
CA LYS A 28 3.97 0.78 4.13
C LYS A 28 5.41 0.56 4.60
N LEU A 29 5.67 -0.43 5.46
CA LEU A 29 7.01 -0.73 5.96
C LEU A 29 7.91 -1.30 4.86
N PHE A 30 7.41 -2.23 4.06
CA PHE A 30 8.20 -2.88 3.01
C PHE A 30 8.37 -2.02 1.75
N HIS A 31 7.36 -1.25 1.39
CA HIS A 31 7.35 -0.48 0.15
C HIS A 31 7.66 1.02 0.35
N GLY A 32 7.74 1.49 1.61
CA GLY A 32 7.95 2.90 1.97
C GLY A 32 6.77 3.82 1.64
N LYS A 33 5.81 3.35 0.83
CA LYS A 33 4.61 4.05 0.37
C LYS A 33 3.44 3.06 0.32
N VAL A 34 2.23 3.60 0.30
CA VAL A 34 1.02 2.78 0.16
C VAL A 34 1.00 2.17 -1.24
N ARG A 35 0.71 0.87 -1.33
CA ARG A 35 0.52 0.18 -2.61
C ARG A 35 -0.59 0.84 -3.43
N ARG A 36 -0.34 0.99 -4.73
CA ARG A 36 -1.37 1.47 -5.67
C ARG A 36 -2.45 0.39 -5.85
N TYR A 37 -3.71 0.79 -5.74
CA TYR A 37 -4.89 -0.02 -6.04
C TYR A 37 -5.49 0.45 -7.37
N ASN A 38 -6.24 -0.43 -8.05
CA ASN A 38 -6.87 -0.16 -9.37
C ASN A 38 -5.86 0.29 -10.43
N VAL A 39 -4.88 -0.57 -10.70
CA VAL A 39 -3.81 -0.31 -11.68
C VAL A 39 -4.32 -0.64 -13.08
N ASP A 40 -4.50 0.38 -13.91
CA ASP A 40 -4.86 0.19 -15.32
C ASP A 40 -3.66 -0.30 -16.16
N ALA A 41 -3.89 -0.68 -17.42
CA ALA A 41 -2.83 -1.14 -18.31
C ALA A 41 -1.70 -0.10 -18.47
N LEU A 42 -2.06 1.18 -18.52
CA LEU A 42 -1.11 2.30 -18.56
C LEU A 42 -0.29 2.37 -17.27
N ASP A 43 -0.93 2.28 -16.10
CA ASP A 43 -0.23 2.32 -14.81
C ASP A 43 0.72 1.14 -14.63
N THR A 44 0.35 -0.03 -15.15
CA THR A 44 1.22 -1.21 -15.18
C THR A 44 2.46 -0.97 -16.06
N MET A 45 2.27 -0.35 -17.24
CA MET A 45 3.37 0.03 -18.13
C MET A 45 4.31 1.05 -17.47
N LEU A 46 3.76 2.06 -16.79
CA LEU A 46 4.54 3.06 -16.05
C LEU A 46 5.30 2.44 -14.87
N THR A 47 4.67 1.55 -14.11
CA THR A 47 5.34 0.83 -13.00
C THR A 47 6.52 0.01 -13.50
N ARG A 48 6.36 -0.67 -14.65
CA ARG A 48 7.46 -1.39 -15.31
C ARG A 48 8.57 -0.46 -15.81
N ARG A 49 8.21 0.72 -16.33
CA ARG A 49 9.20 1.77 -16.70
C ARG A 49 9.99 2.20 -15.47
N ASP A 50 9.32 2.51 -14.36
CA ASP A 50 9.96 2.98 -13.14
C ASP A 50 10.89 1.91 -12.54
N LYS A 51 10.47 0.64 -12.60
CA LYS A 51 11.32 -0.51 -12.24
C LYS A 51 12.59 -0.61 -13.09
N ARG A 52 12.50 -0.37 -14.41
CA ARG A 52 13.66 -0.39 -15.29
C ARG A 52 14.64 0.76 -14.97
N LEU A 53 14.10 1.93 -14.62
CA LEU A 53 14.91 3.13 -14.32
C LEU A 53 15.59 3.06 -12.94
N THR A 54 14.93 2.48 -11.94
CA THR A 54 15.38 2.53 -10.54
C THR A 54 15.72 1.18 -9.93
N GLN A 55 15.57 0.10 -10.70
CA GLN A 55 15.67 -1.30 -10.25
C GLN A 55 14.61 -1.71 -9.20
N SER A 56 13.67 -0.82 -8.85
CA SER A 56 12.59 -1.06 -7.89
C SER A 56 11.29 -0.40 -8.35
N GLU A 57 10.13 -0.96 -8.03
CA GLU A 57 8.83 -0.36 -8.39
C GLU A 57 8.45 0.80 -7.47
N TYR A 58 9.14 0.94 -6.33
CA TYR A 58 8.74 1.83 -5.24
C TYR A 58 9.67 3.04 -5.06
N ILE A 59 10.90 2.95 -5.59
CA ILE A 59 11.87 4.04 -5.53
C ILE A 59 11.51 5.08 -6.58
N GLN A 60 11.34 6.33 -6.16
CA GLN A 60 11.08 7.44 -7.06
C GLN A 60 12.35 8.25 -7.30
N LYS A 61 12.55 8.65 -8.56
CA LYS A 61 13.59 9.61 -8.97
C LYS A 61 12.90 10.92 -9.32
N GLY A 62 13.33 12.02 -8.69
CA GLY A 62 12.81 13.35 -8.94
C GLY A 62 13.61 14.08 -10.03
N LEU A 63 13.50 15.40 -10.01
CA LEU A 63 14.25 16.29 -10.91
C LEU A 63 15.76 16.26 -10.64
N ASP A 64 16.17 15.79 -9.46
CA ASP A 64 17.55 15.58 -9.04
C ASP A 64 18.30 14.55 -9.92
N ASN A 65 17.57 13.68 -10.62
CA ASN A 65 18.15 12.68 -11.51
C ASN A 65 18.30 13.16 -12.96
N LEU A 66 17.94 14.41 -13.27
CA LEU A 66 18.09 14.98 -14.59
C LEU A 66 19.48 15.59 -14.74
N LYS A 67 20.14 15.32 -15.87
CA LYS A 67 21.38 15.99 -16.23
C LYS A 67 21.02 17.37 -16.78
N THR A 68 21.19 18.40 -15.97
CA THR A 68 21.26 19.79 -16.44
C THR A 68 22.66 20.03 -16.96
N ASP A 69 22.78 20.23 -18.27
CA ASP A 69 23.97 20.80 -18.91
C ASP A 69 24.00 22.32 -18.71
#